data_AF-A0A397Z8L4-F1
#
_entry.id   AF-A0A397Z8L4-F1
#
_cell.length_a   1.000
_cell.length_b   1.000
_cell.length_c   1.000
_cell.angle_alpha   90.00
_cell.angle_beta   90.00
_cell.angle_gamma   90.00
#
_symmetry.space_group_name_H-M   'P 1'
#
loop_
_entity.id
_entity.type
_entity.pdbx_description
1 polymer ?
#
loop_
_entity_poly.entity_id
_entity_poly.type
_entity_poly.pdbx_seq_one_letter_code
_entity_poly.pdbx_strand_id
1 'polypeptide(L)'
;MSKLNANALPFRPVYTDEHALFLTFSNGFPLTEVQIFHYFSWQLMIIISCYYPYVEGVNVHQPKIGDPLFGKIVFRKQCIPALLMGNKEKIYFIVDGCHLYCKRFVTQKSKPEATESTSLPDDGNHSDGDE
;
A
#
# COMPACT_ATOMS: atom_id res chain seq x y z
N MET A 1 16.52 -23.52 1.12
CA MET A 1 17.47 -22.75 0.28
C MET A 1 16.66 -21.86 -0.65
N SER A 2 16.76 -20.55 -0.51
CA SER A 2 15.96 -19.56 -1.23
C SER A 2 16.40 -19.46 -2.70
N LYS A 3 15.49 -19.73 -3.63
CA LYS A 3 15.72 -19.65 -5.09
C LYS A 3 15.58 -18.20 -5.60
N LEU A 4 16.37 -17.28 -5.08
CA LEU A 4 16.39 -15.91 -5.61
C LEU A 4 17.53 -15.78 -6.62
N ASN A 5 17.22 -15.30 -7.83
CA ASN A 5 18.21 -15.04 -8.86
C ASN A 5 19.09 -13.85 -8.43
N ALA A 6 20.37 -14.10 -8.16
CA ALA A 6 21.34 -13.08 -7.74
C ALA A 6 21.54 -11.95 -8.76
N ASN A 7 21.17 -12.18 -10.02
CA ASN A 7 21.28 -11.20 -11.10
C ASN A 7 19.93 -10.52 -11.42
N ALA A 8 18.89 -10.69 -10.60
CA ALA A 8 17.63 -10.02 -10.81
C ALA A 8 17.80 -8.49 -10.68
N LEU A 9 17.23 -7.74 -11.62
CA LEU A 9 17.16 -6.29 -11.51
C LEU A 9 16.38 -5.90 -10.24
N PRO A 10 16.70 -4.76 -9.61
CA PRO A 10 15.95 -4.29 -8.46
C PRO A 10 14.48 -4.11 -8.85
N PHE A 11 13.59 -4.61 -7.98
CA PHE A 11 12.15 -4.46 -8.19
C PHE A 11 11.79 -2.97 -8.20
N ARG A 12 11.26 -2.51 -9.34
CA ARG A 12 10.71 -1.17 -9.51
C ARG A 12 9.21 -1.30 -9.80
N PRO A 13 8.34 -1.09 -8.80
CA PRO A 13 6.92 -1.17 -9.04
C PRO A 13 6.50 -0.07 -10.02
N VAL A 14 5.73 -0.43 -11.04
CA VAL A 14 5.15 0.52 -12.00
C VAL A 14 4.23 1.52 -11.29
N TYR A 15 3.51 1.05 -10.27
CA TYR A 15 2.60 1.85 -9.47
C TYR A 15 3.03 1.89 -8.00
N THR A 16 3.33 3.09 -7.54
CA THR A 16 3.72 3.45 -6.17
C THR A 16 2.49 3.76 -5.30
N ASP A 17 2.70 4.04 -4.02
CA ASP A 17 1.62 4.33 -3.08
C ASP A 17 0.75 5.54 -3.47
N GLU A 18 1.34 6.53 -4.16
CA GLU A 18 0.62 7.71 -4.67
C GLU A 18 -0.43 7.38 -5.73
N HIS A 19 -0.37 6.17 -6.31
CA HIS A 19 -1.35 5.65 -7.25
C HIS A 19 -2.49 4.91 -6.56
N ALA A 20 -2.46 4.75 -5.23
CA ALA A 20 -3.34 3.83 -4.54
C ALA A 20 -4.16 4.47 -3.42
N LEU A 21 -5.34 3.90 -3.18
CA LEU A 21 -6.15 4.15 -2.00
C LEU A 21 -6.31 2.86 -1.20
N PHE A 22 -6.27 3.01 0.12
CA PHE A 22 -6.64 1.98 1.07
C PHE A 22 -8.16 2.02 1.29
N LEU A 23 -8.78 0.85 1.25
CA LEU A 23 -10.22 0.66 1.36
C LEU A 23 -10.54 -0.02 2.68
N THR A 24 -11.61 0.40 3.36
CA THR A 24 -12.18 -0.33 4.50
C THR A 24 -13.68 -0.45 4.35
N PHE A 25 -14.20 -1.63 4.65
CA PHE A 25 -15.62 -1.96 4.55
C PHE A 25 -16.30 -1.86 5.93
N SER A 26 -17.61 -1.60 5.95
CA SER A 26 -18.42 -1.82 7.15
C SER A 26 -18.59 -3.32 7.41
N ASN A 27 -18.60 -3.72 8.68
CA ASN A 27 -18.85 -5.11 9.08
C ASN A 27 -20.15 -5.66 8.45
N GLY A 28 -20.07 -6.87 7.89
CA GLY A 28 -21.22 -7.69 7.47
C GLY A 28 -21.54 -7.70 5.97
N PHE A 29 -21.03 -6.75 5.17
CA PHE A 29 -21.27 -6.70 3.70
C PHE A 29 -20.03 -6.18 2.95
N PRO A 30 -18.98 -7.01 2.82
CA PRO A 30 -17.77 -6.64 2.10
C PRO A 30 -18.03 -6.54 0.60
N LEU A 31 -17.52 -5.47 0.00
CA LEU A 31 -17.57 -5.30 -1.45
C LEU A 31 -16.57 -6.22 -2.14
N THR A 32 -16.98 -6.80 -3.27
CA THR A 32 -16.07 -7.57 -4.14
C THR A 32 -15.15 -6.66 -4.95
N GLU A 33 -14.03 -7.19 -5.41
CA GLU A 33 -13.09 -6.48 -6.29
C GLU A 33 -13.79 -5.91 -7.54
N VAL A 34 -14.70 -6.68 -8.12
CA VAL A 34 -15.46 -6.30 -9.33
C VAL A 34 -16.38 -5.11 -9.06
N GLN A 35 -17.11 -5.12 -7.95
CA GLN A 35 -18.01 -4.00 -7.59
C GLN A 35 -17.22 -2.71 -7.39
N ILE A 36 -16.10 -2.79 -6.66
CA ILE A 36 -15.21 -1.65 -6.44
C ILE A 36 -14.64 -1.15 -7.77
N PHE A 37 -14.17 -2.06 -8.63
CA PHE A 37 -13.59 -1.72 -9.92
C PHE A 37 -14.61 -1.00 -10.83
N HIS A 38 -15.82 -1.54 -10.96
CA HIS A 38 -16.88 -0.93 -11.77
C HIS A 38 -17.30 0.43 -11.23
N TYR A 39 -17.49 0.55 -9.91
CA TYR A 39 -17.86 1.82 -9.28
C TYR A 39 -16.84 2.92 -9.59
N PHE A 40 -15.56 2.69 -9.30
CA PHE A 40 -14.54 3.72 -9.54
C PHE A 40 -14.32 3.98 -11.03
N SER A 41 -14.41 2.96 -11.89
CA SER A 41 -14.31 3.16 -13.34
C SER A 41 -15.42 4.08 -13.86
N TRP A 42 -16.66 3.83 -13.42
CA TRP A 42 -17.81 4.64 -13.80
C TRP A 42 -17.73 6.07 -13.24
N GLN A 43 -17.40 6.22 -11.96
CA GLN A 43 -17.26 7.54 -11.32
C GLN A 43 -16.19 8.39 -12.01
N LEU A 44 -15.04 7.80 -12.34
CA LEU A 44 -13.96 8.54 -13.01
C LEU A 44 -14.34 8.92 -14.44
N MET A 45 -15.09 8.07 -15.15
CA MET A 45 -15.62 8.42 -16.47
C MET A 45 -16.54 9.66 -16.39
N ILE A 46 -17.41 9.74 -15.39
CA ILE A 46 -18.29 10.91 -15.18
C ILE A 46 -17.45 12.15 -14.85
N ILE A 47 -16.56 12.06 -13.87
CA ILE A 47 -15.81 13.22 -13.35
C ILE A 47 -14.87 13.79 -14.43
N ILE A 48 -14.21 12.93 -15.20
CA ILE A 48 -13.18 13.33 -16.17
C ILE A 48 -13.78 13.51 -17.57
N SER A 49 -15.02 13.05 -17.80
CA SER A 49 -15.70 13.08 -19.11
C SER A 49 -14.86 12.44 -20.23
N CYS A 50 -14.13 11.37 -19.91
CA CYS A 50 -13.26 10.66 -20.83
C CYS A 50 -13.38 9.14 -20.65
N TYR A 51 -13.49 8.43 -21.78
CA TYR A 51 -13.48 6.97 -21.79
C TYR A 51 -12.04 6.46 -21.79
N TYR A 52 -11.42 6.47 -20.61
CA TYR A 52 -10.09 5.90 -20.40
C TYR A 52 -10.09 5.00 -19.15
N PRO A 53 -9.51 3.80 -19.22
CA PRO A 53 -9.41 2.89 -18.08
C PRO A 53 -8.42 3.42 -17.03
N TYR A 54 -8.89 4.21 -16.07
CA TYR A 54 -8.07 4.80 -15.01
C TYR A 54 -7.78 3.87 -13.83
N VAL A 55 -8.59 2.83 -13.63
CA VAL A 55 -8.36 1.81 -12.60
C VAL A 55 -7.43 0.74 -13.16
N GLU A 56 -6.32 0.50 -12.47
CA GLU A 56 -5.40 -0.58 -12.83
C GLU A 56 -5.84 -1.91 -12.20
N GLY A 57 -6.21 -1.89 -10.93
CA GLY A 57 -6.62 -3.11 -10.24
C GLY A 57 -7.15 -2.84 -8.85
N VAL A 58 -7.91 -3.81 -8.35
CA VAL A 58 -8.44 -3.84 -6.99
C VAL A 58 -7.99 -5.15 -6.35
N ASN A 59 -7.53 -5.07 -5.11
CA ASN A 59 -7.22 -6.24 -4.30
C ASN A 59 -8.00 -6.15 -2.98
N VAL A 60 -8.85 -7.12 -2.72
CA VAL A 60 -9.57 -7.23 -1.45
C VAL A 60 -8.90 -8.29 -0.59
N HIS A 61 -8.59 -7.95 0.66
CA HIS A 61 -8.01 -8.93 1.57
C HIS A 61 -9.03 -10.01 1.89
N GLN A 62 -8.71 -11.26 1.55
CA GLN A 62 -9.54 -12.43 1.83
C GLN A 62 -8.94 -13.23 2.99
N PRO A 63 -9.46 -13.08 4.22
CA PRO A 63 -9.03 -13.90 5.34
C PRO A 63 -9.54 -15.34 5.17
N LYS A 64 -8.82 -16.32 5.76
CA LYS A 64 -9.26 -17.73 5.74
C LYS A 64 -10.56 -17.97 6.52
N ILE A 65 -10.81 -17.13 7.52
CA ILE A 65 -11.96 -17.18 8.42
C ILE A 65 -12.43 -15.73 8.65
N GLY A 66 -13.73 -15.49 8.49
CA GLY A 66 -14.35 -14.18 8.67
C GLY A 66 -14.49 -13.39 7.36
N ASP A 67 -15.00 -12.17 7.48
CA ASP A 67 -15.28 -11.30 6.34
C ASP A 67 -14.07 -10.42 5.96
N PRO A 68 -13.88 -10.11 4.67
CA PRO A 68 -12.99 -9.05 4.24
C PRO A 68 -13.27 -7.72 4.95
N LEU A 69 -12.24 -7.11 5.53
CA LEU A 69 -12.35 -5.83 6.23
C LEU A 69 -11.74 -4.66 5.47
N PHE A 70 -10.81 -4.95 4.56
CA PHE A 70 -10.06 -3.94 3.84
C PHE A 70 -9.60 -4.42 2.47
N GLY A 71 -9.15 -3.46 1.68
CA GLY A 71 -8.57 -3.70 0.36
C GLY A 71 -7.70 -2.54 -0.10
N LYS A 72 -7.27 -2.63 -1.35
CA LYS A 72 -6.46 -1.63 -2.05
C LYS A 72 -7.01 -1.47 -3.45
N ILE A 73 -7.15 -0.24 -3.90
CA ILE A 73 -7.35 0.08 -5.32
C ILE A 73 -6.13 0.83 -5.83
N VAL A 74 -5.70 0.49 -7.04
CA VAL A 74 -4.58 1.12 -7.75
C VAL A 74 -5.10 1.77 -9.01
N PHE A 75 -4.68 3.00 -9.26
CA PHE A 75 -5.03 3.78 -10.43
C PHE A 75 -3.81 3.94 -11.35
N ARG A 76 -4.06 4.12 -12.64
CA ARG A 76 -2.99 4.34 -13.64
C ARG A 76 -2.36 5.72 -13.59
N LYS A 77 -2.99 6.67 -12.90
CA LYS A 77 -2.54 8.06 -12.80
C LYS A 77 -2.49 8.48 -11.34
N GLN A 78 -1.33 8.94 -10.88
CA GLN A 78 -1.11 9.46 -9.52
C GLN A 78 -2.03 10.63 -9.12
N CYS A 79 -2.57 11.37 -10.08
CA CYS A 79 -3.50 12.46 -9.80
C CYS A 79 -4.89 11.97 -9.32
N ILE A 80 -5.26 10.72 -9.58
CA ILE A 80 -6.61 10.20 -9.33
C ILE A 80 -6.91 10.09 -7.82
N PRO A 81 -6.03 9.52 -6.97
CA PRO A 81 -6.23 9.58 -5.52
C PRO A 81 -6.42 11.00 -4.99
N ALA A 82 -5.66 11.97 -5.50
CA ALA A 82 -5.80 13.37 -5.10
C ALA A 82 -7.12 13.98 -5.60
N LEU A 83 -7.57 13.66 -6.82
CA LEU A 83 -8.85 14.09 -7.36
C LEU A 83 -10.04 13.57 -6.52
N LEU A 84 -10.00 12.29 -6.14
CA LEU A 84 -11.06 11.65 -5.37
C LEU A 84 -11.10 12.13 -3.92
N MET A 85 -9.93 12.31 -3.29
CA MET A 85 -9.84 12.67 -1.87
C MET A 85 -9.80 14.18 -1.61
N GLY A 86 -9.32 14.98 -2.57
CA GLY A 86 -8.95 16.36 -2.34
C GLY A 86 -8.00 16.49 -1.14
N ASN A 87 -8.34 17.41 -0.23
CA ASN A 87 -7.61 17.66 1.01
C ASN A 87 -8.09 16.79 2.19
N LYS A 88 -9.00 15.83 1.97
CA LYS A 88 -9.55 14.99 3.03
C LYS A 88 -8.62 13.81 3.32
N GLU A 89 -8.50 13.45 4.59
CA GLU A 89 -7.74 12.25 5.02
C GLU A 89 -8.53 10.95 4.85
N LYS A 90 -9.87 11.07 4.86
CA LYS A 90 -10.80 9.95 4.70
C LYS A 90 -12.02 10.43 3.90
N ILE A 91 -12.47 9.62 2.96
CA ILE A 91 -13.71 9.83 2.23
C ILE A 91 -14.60 8.61 2.37
N TYR A 92 -15.90 8.82 2.25
CA TYR A 92 -16.93 7.81 2.37
C TYR A 92 -17.73 7.74 1.07
N PHE A 93 -18.03 6.52 0.63
CA PHE A 93 -18.82 6.20 -0.54
C PHE A 93 -19.87 5.15 -0.18
N ILE A 94 -20.98 5.18 -0.92
CA ILE A 94 -21.98 4.10 -0.92
C ILE A 94 -21.87 3.41 -2.28
N VAL A 95 -21.46 2.15 -2.28
CA VAL A 95 -21.30 1.33 -3.49
C VAL A 95 -22.26 0.16 -3.37
N ASP A 96 -23.19 0.02 -4.30
CA ASP A 96 -24.24 -1.02 -4.25
C ASP A 96 -24.94 -1.13 -2.88
N GLY A 97 -25.22 0.01 -2.26
CA GLY A 97 -25.82 0.09 -0.92
C GLY A 97 -24.88 -0.22 0.25
N CYS A 98 -23.62 -0.59 -0.01
CA CYS A 98 -22.61 -0.91 1.01
C CYS A 98 -21.69 0.28 1.30
N HIS A 99 -21.26 0.39 2.55
CA HIS A 99 -20.43 1.49 3.03
C HIS A 99 -18.95 1.21 2.73
N LEU A 100 -18.32 2.12 1.98
CA LEU A 100 -16.90 2.05 1.64
C LEU A 100 -16.19 3.31 2.12
N TYR A 101 -15.14 3.14 2.92
CA TYR A 101 -14.26 4.25 3.24
C TYR A 101 -12.93 4.12 2.51
N CYS A 102 -12.41 5.25 2.05
CA CYS A 102 -11.11 5.32 1.40
C CYS A 102 -10.19 6.29 2.15
N LYS A 103 -8.90 5.94 2.22
CA LYS A 103 -7.82 6.83 2.66
C LYS A 103 -6.59 6.65 1.77
N ARG A 104 -5.64 7.58 1.84
CA ARG A 104 -4.38 7.47 1.08
C ARG A 104 -3.65 6.19 1.51
N PHE A 105 -3.17 5.43 0.52
CA PHE A 105 -2.38 4.24 0.80
C PHE A 105 -0.97 4.66 1.23
N VAL A 106 -0.44 4.01 2.27
CA VAL A 106 0.92 4.22 2.75
C VAL A 106 1.50 2.86 3.09
N THR A 107 2.50 2.40 2.34
CA THR A 107 3.29 1.23 2.69
C THR A 107 4.18 1.59 3.87
N GLN A 108 4.11 0.82 4.96
CA GLN A 108 5.10 0.93 6.02
C GLN A 108 6.44 0.46 5.43
N LYS A 109 7.36 1.40 5.18
CA LYS A 109 8.76 1.03 4.93
C LYS A 109 9.25 0.31 6.18
N SER A 110 9.82 -0.88 6.01
CA SER A 110 10.51 -1.59 7.09
C SER A 110 11.41 -0.60 7.83
N LYS A 111 11.22 -0.46 9.13
CA LYS A 111 12.12 0.28 10.02
C LYS A 111 13.55 -0.16 9.69
N PRO A 112 14.51 0.75 9.41
CA PRO A 112 15.90 0.34 9.34
C PRO A 112 16.25 -0.32 10.67
N GLU A 113 16.75 -1.53 10.57
CA GLU A 113 17.30 -2.35 11.65
C GLU A 113 18.15 -1.45 12.55
N ALA A 114 17.90 -1.51 13.86
CA ALA A 114 18.63 -0.72 14.83
C ALA A 114 20.13 -0.99 14.63
N THR A 115 20.89 0.06 14.32
CA THR A 115 22.34 0.04 14.32
C THR A 115 22.78 -0.52 15.67
N GLU A 116 23.35 -1.72 15.66
CA GLU A 116 24.06 -2.30 16.80
C GLU A 116 25.03 -1.25 17.33
N SER A 117 24.83 -0.88 18.59
CA SER A 117 25.76 -0.03 19.33
C SER A 117 27.13 -0.69 19.30
N THR A 118 28.08 -0.09 18.57
CA THR A 118 29.49 -0.45 18.63
C THR A 118 29.99 -0.25 20.06
N SER A 119 30.03 -1.31 20.85
CA SER A 119 30.82 -1.37 22.08
C SER A 119 32.30 -1.41 21.69
N LEU A 120 33.04 -0.37 22.10
CA LEU A 120 34.48 -0.23 21.96
C LEU A 120 35.21 -1.41 22.63
N PRO A 121 36.27 -1.97 22.03
CA PRO A 121 37.15 -2.89 22.73
C PRO A 121 38.06 -2.13 23.70
N ASP A 122 38.13 -2.68 24.92
CA ASP A 122 39.03 -2.34 26.02
C ASP A 122 40.47 -2.75 25.65
N ASP A 123 41.32 -1.77 25.31
CA ASP A 123 42.71 -2.00 24.89
C ASP A 123 43.63 -1.95 26.11
N GLY A 124 43.70 -3.07 26.83
CA GLY A 124 44.68 -3.31 27.89
C GLY A 124 45.96 -3.92 27.30
N ASN A 125 46.90 -3.09 26.85
CA ASN A 125 48.21 -3.57 26.42
C ASN A 125 49.21 -3.57 27.60
N HIS A 126 49.52 -4.78 28.04
CA HIS A 126 50.59 -5.16 28.95
C HIS A 126 51.95 -5.06 28.22
N SER A 127 52.89 -4.31 28.79
CA SER A 127 54.28 -4.29 28.32
C SER A 127 55.21 -4.61 29.49
N ASP A 128 55.55 -5.88 29.63
CA ASP A 128 56.78 -6.32 30.30
C ASP A 128 57.97 -6.00 29.39
N GLY A 129 59.06 -5.53 29.98
CA GLY A 129 60.31 -5.24 29.30
C GLY A 129 61.43 -5.04 30.31
N ASP A 130 62.03 -6.15 30.71
CA ASP A 130 63.35 -6.24 31.32
C ASP A 130 64.42 -5.64 30.39
N GLU A 131 65.24 -4.71 30.90
CA GLU A 131 66.73 -4.79 31.00
C GLU A 131 67.29 -3.53 31.70
#